data_AF-C0HIB6-F1
#
_entry.id   AF-C0HIB6-F1
#
_cell.length_a   1.000
_cell.length_b   1.000
_cell.length_c   1.000
_cell.angle_alpha   90.00
_cell.angle_beta   90.00
_cell.angle_gamma   90.00
#
_symmetry.space_group_name_H-M   'P 1'
#
loop_
_entity.id
_entity.type
_entity.pdbx_description
1 polymer ?
#
loop_
_entity_poly.entity_id
_entity_poly.type
_entity_poly.pdbx_seq_one_letter_code
_entity_poly.pdbx_strand_id
1 'polypeptide(L)'
;MDSTGTGAGGKGKKGAAGRKVGGPRKKSVSRSVKAGLQFPVGRIGRYLKKGRYAQRVGTGAPVYLAAVLEYLAAEVLQFEPSSLFVLIWRRSINSCVPIRFASLFDQVLELAGNAARDNKKTRIIPRHVLLAIRNDEELGKLLGGVTIAHGGVLPNINPVLLPKKTAEKASSVGSKEAKSPKKAAKSPKKA
;
A
#
# COMPACT_ATOMS: atom_id res chain seq x y z
N MET A 1 -8.13 59.25 -18.57
CA MET A 1 -7.21 59.92 -19.52
C MET A 1 -5.80 59.46 -19.17
N ASP A 2 -4.99 59.23 -20.20
CA ASP A 2 -3.58 58.80 -20.21
C ASP A 2 -3.24 57.32 -19.96
N SER A 3 -3.29 56.60 -21.08
CA SER A 3 -2.49 55.43 -21.42
C SER A 3 -1.00 55.79 -21.53
N THR A 4 -0.09 54.92 -21.10
CA THR A 4 1.04 54.41 -21.91
C THR A 4 1.93 53.48 -21.10
N GLY A 5 2.24 52.34 -21.71
CA GLY A 5 3.07 51.29 -21.14
C GLY A 5 4.57 51.49 -21.41
N THR A 6 5.37 50.89 -20.54
CA THR A 6 6.80 50.58 -20.67
C THR A 6 7.01 49.42 -19.69
N GLY A 7 7.74 48.34 -19.91
CA GLY A 7 8.67 47.88 -20.92
C GLY A 7 9.39 46.68 -20.28
N ALA A 8 9.51 45.58 -21.03
CA ALA A 8 10.44 44.46 -20.87
C ALA A 8 11.03 44.11 -19.48
N GLY A 9 10.63 42.96 -18.93
CA GLY A 9 11.35 42.24 -17.87
C GLY A 9 11.38 40.73 -18.15
N GLY A 10 12.54 40.23 -18.57
CA GLY A 10 12.72 38.86 -19.04
C GLY A 10 12.49 37.79 -17.97
N LYS A 11 11.95 36.64 -18.38
CA LYS A 11 12.01 35.38 -17.61
C LYS A 11 12.63 34.29 -18.47
N GLY A 12 13.71 33.73 -17.94
CA GLY A 12 14.73 32.98 -18.67
C GLY A 12 14.24 31.71 -19.36
N LYS A 13 14.78 31.53 -20.56
CA LYS A 13 14.81 30.29 -21.34
C LYS A 13 16.07 29.50 -20.91
N LYS A 14 15.96 28.17 -20.94
CA LYS A 14 17.01 27.13 -20.86
C LYS A 14 17.37 26.58 -19.47
N GLY A 15 16.81 25.40 -19.21
CA GLY A 15 17.41 24.33 -18.42
C GLY A 15 17.26 22.97 -19.13
N ALA A 16 17.41 22.92 -20.46
CA ALA A 16 17.53 21.66 -21.21
C ALA A 16 18.99 21.19 -21.19
N ALA A 17 19.49 20.87 -19.99
CA ALA A 17 20.86 20.38 -19.81
C ALA A 17 20.86 18.84 -19.82
N GLY A 18 21.49 18.26 -20.85
CA GLY A 18 22.13 16.95 -20.73
C GLY A 18 21.43 15.73 -21.31
N ARG A 19 20.66 15.83 -22.42
CA ARG A 19 20.35 14.63 -23.21
C ARG A 19 21.57 14.28 -24.06
N LYS A 20 22.49 13.46 -23.51
CA LYS A 20 23.54 12.80 -24.31
C LYS A 20 22.86 12.06 -25.46
N VAL A 21 23.06 12.61 -26.66
CA VAL A 21 22.64 12.06 -27.94
C VAL A 21 23.43 10.76 -28.18
N GLY A 22 22.72 9.66 -28.43
CA GLY A 22 23.18 8.66 -29.40
C GLY A 22 24.17 7.55 -29.02
N GLY A 23 24.50 7.30 -27.75
CA GLY A 23 25.22 6.07 -27.39
C GLY A 23 24.34 4.82 -27.47
N PRO A 24 24.86 3.60 -27.78
CA PRO A 24 24.06 2.38 -27.85
C PRO A 24 23.35 2.13 -26.51
N ARG A 25 22.03 2.30 -26.51
CA ARG A 25 21.20 2.07 -25.32
C ARG A 25 20.98 0.57 -25.14
N LYS A 26 21.37 0.04 -23.98
CA LYS A 26 20.98 -1.32 -23.57
C LYS A 26 19.46 -1.46 -23.67
N LYS A 27 18.97 -2.56 -24.28
CA LYS A 27 17.54 -2.87 -24.39
C LYS A 27 16.91 -2.75 -23.01
N SER A 28 15.86 -1.92 -22.87
CA SER A 28 15.22 -1.70 -21.58
C SER A 28 14.48 -2.97 -21.16
N VAL A 29 14.97 -3.62 -20.09
CA VAL A 29 14.29 -4.77 -19.49
C VAL A 29 13.10 -4.27 -18.66
N SER A 30 11.93 -4.89 -18.82
CA SER A 30 10.73 -4.50 -18.07
C SER A 30 10.93 -4.79 -16.58
N ARG A 31 10.28 -4.02 -15.71
CA ARG A 31 10.34 -4.27 -14.25
C ARG A 31 9.78 -5.64 -13.86
N SER A 32 8.82 -6.16 -14.63
CA SER A 32 8.30 -7.52 -14.47
C SER A 32 9.36 -8.57 -14.76
N VAL A 33 10.04 -8.46 -15.90
CA VAL A 33 11.14 -9.37 -16.27
C VAL A 33 12.30 -9.27 -15.27
N LYS A 34 12.63 -8.06 -14.80
CA LYS A 34 13.68 -7.87 -13.78
C LYS A 34 13.32 -8.47 -12.41
N ALA A 35 12.03 -8.60 -12.11
CA ALA A 35 11.53 -9.16 -10.85
C ALA A 35 11.21 -10.66 -10.95
N GLY A 36 11.30 -11.28 -12.14
CA GLY A 36 10.89 -12.67 -12.34
C GLY A 36 9.38 -12.89 -12.30
N LEU A 37 8.57 -11.85 -12.51
CA LEU A 37 7.13 -11.88 -12.39
C LEU A 37 6.46 -11.85 -13.77
N GLN A 38 5.41 -12.65 -13.97
CA GLN A 38 4.51 -12.53 -15.12
C GLN A 38 3.60 -11.31 -15.01
N PHE A 39 3.26 -10.91 -13.78
CA PHE A 39 2.39 -9.78 -13.56
C PHE A 39 3.03 -8.43 -13.94
N PRO A 40 2.26 -7.48 -14.50
CA PRO A 40 2.80 -6.22 -15.03
C PRO A 40 3.12 -5.20 -13.91
N VAL A 41 4.27 -5.36 -13.25
CA VAL A 41 4.83 -4.47 -12.20
C VAL A 41 4.75 -2.99 -12.61
N GLY A 42 5.02 -2.69 -13.89
CA GLY A 42 4.94 -1.33 -14.43
C GLY A 42 3.54 -0.73 -14.32
N ARG A 43 2.53 -1.52 -14.69
CA ARG A 43 1.12 -1.11 -14.69
C ARG A 43 0.56 -1.04 -13.27
N ILE A 44 0.91 -2.02 -12.43
CA ILE A 44 0.56 -2.03 -11.00
C ILE A 44 1.11 -0.77 -10.31
N GLY A 45 2.36 -0.39 -10.59
CA GLY A 45 2.91 0.86 -10.07
C GLY A 45 2.18 2.13 -10.55
N ARG A 46 1.59 2.11 -11.74
CA ARG A 46 0.73 3.19 -12.24
C ARG A 46 -0.61 3.21 -11.51
N TYR A 47 -1.24 2.05 -11.31
CA TYR A 47 -2.50 1.95 -10.58
C TYR A 47 -2.36 2.34 -9.10
N LEU A 48 -1.28 1.93 -8.44
CA LEU A 48 -0.97 2.37 -7.07
C LEU A 48 -0.89 3.89 -6.92
N LYS A 49 -0.36 4.59 -7.93
CA LYS A 49 -0.32 6.06 -7.95
C LYS A 49 -1.67 6.68 -8.33
N LYS A 50 -2.41 6.06 -9.26
CA LYS A 50 -3.72 6.54 -9.70
C LYS A 50 -4.77 6.43 -8.59
N GLY A 51 -4.76 5.34 -7.81
CA GLY A 51 -5.71 5.10 -6.73
C GLY A 51 -5.50 5.94 -5.46
N ARG A 52 -4.40 6.72 -5.37
CA ARG A 52 -4.11 7.63 -4.24
C ARG A 52 -4.17 6.96 -2.85
N TYR A 53 -3.88 5.66 -2.76
CA TYR A 53 -3.86 4.92 -1.49
C TYR A 53 -2.86 5.48 -0.48
N ALA A 54 -1.77 6.07 -0.98
CA ALA A 54 -0.67 6.63 -0.21
C ALA A 54 -0.11 7.86 -0.93
N GLN A 55 0.40 8.85 -0.17
CA GLN A 55 1.05 10.05 -0.75
C GLN A 55 2.27 9.66 -1.60
N ARG A 56 2.97 8.60 -1.21
CA ARG A 56 4.17 8.08 -1.90
C ARG A 56 4.10 6.57 -2.00
N VAL A 57 4.38 6.07 -3.20
CA VAL A 57 4.48 4.63 -3.49
C VAL A 57 5.96 4.27 -3.56
N GLY A 58 6.42 3.37 -2.69
CA GLY A 58 7.80 2.87 -2.70
C GLY A 58 8.12 2.13 -4.00
N THR A 59 9.39 2.12 -4.42
CA THR A 59 9.81 1.47 -5.69
C THR A 59 9.57 -0.05 -5.70
N GLY A 60 9.72 -0.70 -4.54
CA GLY A 60 9.45 -2.13 -4.35
C GLY A 60 7.98 -2.47 -4.09
N ALA A 61 7.12 -1.50 -3.74
CA ALA A 61 5.70 -1.75 -3.51
C ALA A 61 4.97 -2.41 -4.70
N PRO A 62 5.12 -1.94 -5.95
CA PRO A 62 4.50 -2.62 -7.09
C PRO A 62 5.10 -3.98 -7.41
N VAL A 63 6.36 -4.24 -7.01
CA VAL A 63 7.01 -5.55 -7.20
C VAL A 63 6.40 -6.55 -6.23
N TYR A 64 6.33 -6.19 -4.95
CA TYR A 64 5.73 -7.02 -3.92
C TYR A 64 4.26 -7.34 -4.22
N LEU A 65 3.49 -6.32 -4.59
CA LEU A 65 2.09 -6.49 -4.94
C LEU A 65 1.89 -7.33 -6.21
N ALA A 66 2.75 -7.18 -7.21
CA ALA A 66 2.71 -8.05 -8.38
C ALA A 66 3.01 -9.51 -8.02
N ALA A 67 3.96 -9.76 -7.10
CA ALA A 67 4.27 -11.10 -6.64
C ALA A 67 3.11 -11.73 -5.85
N VAL A 68 2.46 -10.96 -4.98
CA VAL A 68 1.27 -11.42 -4.24
C VAL A 68 0.11 -11.71 -5.19
N LEU A 69 -0.12 -10.87 -6.21
CA LEU A 69 -1.14 -11.12 -7.22
C LEU A 69 -0.83 -12.34 -8.08
N GLU A 70 0.42 -12.52 -8.46
CA GLU A 70 0.86 -13.69 -9.22
C GLU A 70 0.67 -14.97 -8.41
N TYR A 71 1.01 -14.92 -7.11
CA TYR A 71 0.73 -15.99 -6.18
C TYR A 71 -0.77 -16.30 -6.07
N LEU A 72 -1.60 -15.26 -5.85
CA LEU A 72 -3.06 -15.40 -5.75
C LEU A 72 -3.67 -16.01 -7.01
N ALA A 73 -3.23 -15.54 -8.18
CA ALA A 73 -3.69 -16.06 -9.46
C ALA A 73 -3.27 -17.52 -9.67
N ALA A 74 -2.07 -17.89 -9.22
CA ALA A 74 -1.61 -19.28 -9.26
C ALA A 74 -2.43 -20.17 -8.33
N GLU A 75 -2.69 -19.74 -7.09
CA GLU A 75 -3.44 -20.52 -6.11
C GLU A 75 -4.89 -20.79 -6.56
N VAL A 76 -5.58 -19.75 -7.07
CA VAL A 76 -6.95 -19.90 -7.61
C VAL A 76 -6.95 -20.82 -8.84
N LEU A 77 -5.91 -20.74 -9.68
CA LEU A 77 -5.78 -21.60 -10.86
C LEU A 77 -5.49 -23.07 -10.48
N GLN A 78 -4.85 -23.29 -9.33
CA GLN A 78 -4.44 -24.63 -8.88
C GLN A 78 -5.62 -25.49 -8.41
N PHE A 79 -6.78 -24.88 -8.13
CA PHE A 79 -8.04 -25.60 -7.87
C PHE A 79 -8.67 -26.24 -9.12
N GLU A 80 -8.14 -25.99 -10.33
CA GLU A 80 -8.64 -26.55 -11.59
C GLU A 80 -7.53 -27.29 -12.37
N PRO A 81 -7.12 -28.52 -11.98
CA PRO A 81 -6.01 -29.19 -12.64
C PRO A 81 -6.52 -30.19 -13.68
N SER A 82 -6.85 -29.74 -14.89
CA SER A 82 -7.02 -30.68 -16.03
C SER A 82 -7.17 -30.03 -17.41
N SER A 83 -6.38 -29.00 -17.75
CA SER A 83 -6.48 -28.46 -19.11
C SER A 83 -5.19 -27.94 -19.74
N LEU A 84 -5.03 -28.31 -21.02
CA LEU A 84 -4.22 -27.67 -22.06
C LEU A 84 -4.49 -26.15 -22.21
N PHE A 85 -5.40 -25.63 -21.40
CA PHE A 85 -5.82 -24.24 -21.32
C PHE A 85 -5.02 -23.41 -20.31
N VAL A 86 -4.50 -23.88 -19.16
CA VAL A 86 -3.41 -23.15 -18.43
C VAL A 86 -2.27 -22.79 -19.40
N LEU A 87 -2.06 -23.72 -20.35
CA LEU A 87 -1.07 -23.71 -21.42
C LEU A 87 -1.37 -22.73 -22.58
N ILE A 88 -2.59 -22.17 -22.69
CA ILE A 88 -2.97 -21.05 -23.58
C ILE A 88 -3.46 -19.82 -22.77
N TRP A 89 -3.77 -19.95 -21.49
CA TRP A 89 -4.42 -18.94 -20.64
C TRP A 89 -3.47 -17.82 -20.22
N ARG A 90 -2.18 -18.11 -20.23
CA ARG A 90 -1.11 -17.10 -20.24
C ARG A 90 -0.85 -16.46 -21.61
N ARG A 91 -1.40 -17.01 -22.71
CA ARG A 91 -1.13 -16.58 -24.11
C ARG A 91 -1.53 -15.14 -24.40
N SER A 92 -2.27 -14.47 -23.52
CA SER A 92 -2.39 -13.00 -23.54
C SER A 92 -2.85 -12.47 -22.18
N ILE A 93 -1.95 -12.06 -21.28
CA ILE A 93 -2.23 -11.42 -19.97
C ILE A 93 -3.15 -10.16 -20.02
N ASN A 94 -3.61 -9.71 -21.20
CA ASN A 94 -3.94 -8.31 -21.44
C ASN A 94 -5.28 -7.99 -22.12
N SER A 95 -6.15 -8.94 -22.46
CA SER A 95 -7.42 -8.59 -23.13
C SER A 95 -8.60 -8.43 -22.16
N CYS A 96 -8.68 -9.21 -21.09
CA CYS A 96 -9.75 -9.12 -20.09
C CYS A 96 -9.17 -9.53 -18.72
N VAL A 97 -8.79 -8.56 -17.87
CA VAL A 97 -8.65 -8.89 -16.45
C VAL A 97 -10.05 -9.26 -15.97
N PRO A 98 -10.30 -10.49 -15.48
CA PRO A 98 -11.64 -10.86 -15.02
C PRO A 98 -12.06 -9.88 -13.92
N ILE A 99 -13.29 -9.37 -14.00
CA ILE A 99 -13.83 -8.33 -13.11
C ILE A 99 -13.63 -8.70 -11.62
N ARG A 100 -13.66 -10.00 -11.30
CA ARG A 100 -13.39 -10.51 -9.95
C ARG A 100 -11.95 -10.34 -9.46
N PHE A 101 -10.96 -10.40 -10.35
CA PHE A 101 -9.57 -10.20 -9.96
C PHE A 101 -9.27 -8.72 -9.69
N ALA A 102 -9.96 -7.81 -10.40
CA ALA A 102 -9.90 -6.39 -10.11
C ALA A 102 -10.52 -6.05 -8.74
N SER A 103 -11.69 -6.63 -8.41
CA SER A 103 -12.34 -6.37 -7.12
C SER A 103 -11.52 -6.85 -5.93
N LEU A 104 -10.92 -8.06 -6.03
CA LEU A 104 -10.04 -8.59 -4.98
C LEU A 104 -8.80 -7.70 -4.79
N PHE A 105 -8.22 -7.21 -5.89
CA PHE A 105 -7.06 -6.33 -5.84
C PHE A 105 -7.36 -5.00 -5.14
N ASP A 106 -8.47 -4.37 -5.48
CA ASP A 106 -8.88 -3.11 -4.87
C ASP A 106 -9.17 -3.30 -3.36
N GLN A 107 -9.81 -4.40 -2.97
CA GLN A 107 -10.08 -4.73 -1.56
C GLN A 107 -8.78 -4.90 -0.75
N VAL A 108 -7.81 -5.67 -1.25
CA VAL A 108 -6.52 -5.85 -0.55
C VAL A 108 -5.78 -4.52 -0.40
N LEU A 109 -5.85 -3.65 -1.41
CA LEU A 109 -5.21 -2.33 -1.36
C LEU A 109 -5.90 -1.35 -0.43
N GLU A 110 -7.22 -1.37 -0.39
CA GLU A 110 -8.01 -0.57 0.54
C GLU A 110 -7.70 -0.96 1.99
N LEU A 111 -7.77 -2.26 2.30
CA LEU A 111 -7.44 -2.79 3.62
C LEU A 111 -5.97 -2.51 4.01
N ALA A 112 -5.02 -2.70 3.08
CA ALA A 112 -3.61 -2.40 3.34
C ALA A 112 -3.34 -0.89 3.48
N GLY A 113 -4.11 -0.05 2.79
CA GLY A 113 -4.11 1.40 2.93
C GLY A 113 -4.60 1.84 4.31
N ASN A 114 -5.70 1.24 4.78
CA ASN A 114 -6.25 1.47 6.12
C ASN A 114 -5.24 1.04 7.20
N ALA A 115 -4.67 -0.17 7.08
CA ALA A 115 -3.64 -0.65 8.00
C ALA A 115 -2.39 0.26 8.01
N ALA A 116 -2.01 0.86 6.88
CA ALA A 116 -0.92 1.84 6.84
C ALA A 116 -1.27 3.13 7.59
N ARG A 117 -2.50 3.64 7.42
CA ARG A 117 -3.02 4.83 8.12
C ARG A 117 -3.11 4.60 9.63
N ASP A 118 -3.58 3.43 10.06
CA ASP A 118 -3.65 3.04 11.48
C ASP A 118 -2.26 3.01 12.13
N ASN A 119 -1.24 2.59 11.36
CA ASN A 119 0.15 2.62 11.78
C ASN A 119 0.81 4.01 11.63
N LYS A 120 0.05 5.08 11.37
CA LYS A 120 0.51 6.46 11.13
C LYS A 120 1.57 6.56 10.03
N LYS A 121 1.54 5.64 9.07
CA LYS A 121 2.49 5.59 7.96
C LYS A 121 1.81 6.01 6.67
N THR A 122 2.46 6.90 5.93
CA THR A 122 2.00 7.33 4.61
C THR A 122 2.42 6.37 3.49
N ARG A 123 3.13 5.28 3.82
CA ARG A 123 3.69 4.31 2.88
C ARG A 123 3.21 2.91 3.23
N ILE A 124 2.68 2.20 2.24
CA ILE A 124 2.33 0.77 2.36
C ILE A 124 3.63 -0.06 2.37
N ILE A 125 3.75 -0.95 3.36
CA ILE A 125 4.88 -1.87 3.62
C ILE A 125 4.30 -3.30 3.61
N PRO A 126 5.07 -4.36 3.31
CA PRO A 126 4.58 -5.75 3.41
C PRO A 126 3.86 -6.08 4.73
N ARG A 127 4.28 -5.47 5.86
CA ARG A 127 3.57 -5.53 7.14
C ARG A 127 2.10 -5.13 7.04
N HIS A 128 1.79 -4.03 6.34
CA HIS A 128 0.41 -3.55 6.21
C HIS A 128 -0.44 -4.49 5.34
N VAL A 129 0.18 -5.12 4.34
CA VAL A 129 -0.47 -6.15 3.51
C VAL A 129 -0.76 -7.40 4.34
N LEU A 130 0.18 -7.84 5.19
CA LEU A 130 -0.08 -8.94 6.11
C LEU A 130 -1.21 -8.61 7.09
N LEU A 131 -1.20 -7.42 7.69
CA LEU A 131 -2.24 -7.01 8.64
C LEU A 131 -3.62 -7.02 7.95
N ALA A 132 -3.72 -6.49 6.74
CA ALA A 132 -4.94 -6.51 5.95
C ALA A 132 -5.44 -7.94 5.68
N ILE A 133 -4.55 -8.84 5.27
CA ILE A 133 -4.90 -10.22 4.93
C ILE A 133 -5.26 -11.05 6.15
N ARG A 134 -4.52 -10.91 7.26
CA ARG A 134 -4.73 -11.74 8.47
C ARG A 134 -5.86 -11.23 9.36
N ASN A 135 -6.26 -9.96 9.22
CA ASN A 135 -7.43 -9.42 9.91
C ASN A 135 -8.74 -9.68 9.16
N ASP A 136 -8.68 -10.06 7.89
CA ASP A 136 -9.85 -10.37 7.09
C ASP A 136 -10.05 -11.89 6.98
N GLU A 137 -11.26 -12.37 7.22
CA GLU A 137 -11.52 -13.82 7.29
C GLU A 137 -11.45 -14.50 5.92
N GLU A 138 -11.89 -13.80 4.86
CA GLU A 138 -11.90 -14.32 3.50
C GLU A 138 -10.48 -14.39 2.94
N LEU A 139 -9.75 -13.28 3.03
CA LEU A 139 -8.35 -13.21 2.62
C LEU A 139 -7.46 -14.10 3.48
N GLY A 140 -7.74 -14.23 4.78
CA GLY A 140 -6.98 -15.07 5.70
C GLY A 140 -7.10 -16.55 5.36
N LYS A 141 -8.29 -17.02 4.98
CA LYS A 141 -8.52 -18.39 4.49
C LYS A 141 -7.88 -18.61 3.12
N LEU A 142 -8.12 -17.68 2.19
CA LEU A 142 -7.55 -17.76 0.84
C LEU A 142 -6.02 -17.75 0.86
N LEU A 143 -5.42 -17.05 1.82
CA LEU A 143 -3.98 -16.89 1.94
C LEU A 143 -3.36 -17.59 3.15
N GLY A 144 -4.00 -18.64 3.64
CA GLY A 144 -3.52 -19.43 4.78
C GLY A 144 -2.10 -19.98 4.57
N GLY A 145 -1.85 -20.54 3.37
CA GLY A 145 -0.56 -21.12 2.96
C GLY A 145 0.51 -20.13 2.51
N VAL A 146 0.19 -18.83 2.42
CA VAL A 146 1.11 -17.84 1.85
C VAL A 146 2.02 -17.26 2.92
N THR A 147 3.31 -17.41 2.70
CA THR A 147 4.31 -16.72 3.52
C THR A 147 4.57 -15.33 2.95
N ILE A 148 4.11 -14.31 3.67
CA ILE A 148 4.37 -12.91 3.35
C ILE A 148 5.73 -12.50 3.93
N ALA A 149 6.75 -12.48 3.06
CA ALA A 149 8.08 -12.00 3.42
C ALA A 149 8.04 -10.55 3.97
N HIS A 150 8.80 -10.28 5.04
CA HIS A 150 8.80 -9.02 5.80
C HIS A 150 7.46 -8.61 6.42
N GLY A 151 6.48 -9.52 6.49
CA GLY A 151 5.19 -9.29 7.12
C GLY A 151 5.21 -9.33 8.63
N GLY A 152 6.05 -10.17 9.25
CA GLY A 152 5.92 -10.51 10.67
C GLY A 152 4.69 -11.37 10.95
N VAL A 153 4.09 -11.25 12.13
CA VAL A 153 2.87 -11.99 12.55
C VAL A 153 1.85 -11.06 13.21
N LEU A 154 0.57 -11.42 13.24
CA LEU A 154 -0.42 -10.63 13.98
C LEU A 154 -0.04 -10.61 15.48
N PRO A 155 -0.07 -9.45 16.16
CA PRO A 155 0.19 -9.41 17.59
C PRO A 155 -0.85 -10.26 18.32
N ASN A 156 -0.41 -11.35 18.94
CA ASN A 156 -1.25 -12.26 19.72
C ASN A 156 -0.41 -12.84 20.86
N ILE A 157 -0.89 -12.72 22.10
CA ILE A 157 -0.25 -13.28 23.29
C ILE A 157 -1.25 -14.24 23.91
N ASN A 158 -0.86 -15.52 24.04
CA ASN A 158 -1.72 -16.52 24.67
C ASN A 158 -2.03 -16.11 26.12
N PRO A 159 -3.28 -16.26 26.58
CA PRO A 159 -3.73 -15.74 27.89
C PRO A 159 -2.95 -16.35 29.06
N VAL A 160 -2.34 -17.53 28.89
CA VAL A 160 -1.49 -18.19 29.89
C VAL A 160 -0.18 -17.44 30.15
N LEU A 161 0.33 -16.72 29.14
CA LEU A 161 1.54 -15.91 29.22
C LEU A 161 1.27 -14.51 29.78
N LEU A 162 0.00 -14.13 29.94
CA LEU A 162 -0.34 -12.89 30.63
C LEU A 162 -0.03 -13.07 32.13
N PRO A 163 0.52 -12.04 32.78
CA PRO A 163 0.82 -12.10 34.20
C PRO A 163 -0.44 -12.47 35.00
N LYS A 164 -0.36 -13.56 35.77
CA LYS A 164 -1.46 -14.04 36.63
C LYS A 164 -1.75 -12.98 37.69
N LYS A 165 -2.88 -12.26 37.55
CA LYS A 165 -3.53 -11.35 38.52
C LYS A 165 -2.62 -10.83 39.65
N THR A 166 -1.84 -9.79 39.36
CA THR A 166 -1.33 -8.85 40.40
C THR A 166 -1.08 -7.43 39.84
N ALA A 167 -1.75 -7.03 38.74
CA ALA A 167 -1.57 -5.70 38.15
C ALA A 167 -2.79 -5.20 37.34
N GLU A 168 -3.96 -5.08 37.97
CA GLU A 168 -5.03 -4.23 37.45
C GLU A 168 -4.67 -2.75 37.71
N LYS A 169 -3.89 -2.10 36.84
CA LYS A 169 -3.74 -0.63 36.86
C LYS A 169 -3.15 0.07 35.61
N ALA A 170 -3.14 -0.53 34.41
CA ALA A 170 -2.49 0.11 33.25
C ALA A 170 -3.25 0.12 31.91
N SER A 171 -4.45 -0.48 31.79
CA SER A 171 -5.15 -0.59 30.48
C SER A 171 -6.50 0.14 30.37
N SER A 172 -6.87 0.97 31.35
CA SER A 172 -8.07 1.82 31.31
C SER A 172 -7.75 3.30 31.04
N VAL A 173 -7.15 3.60 29.89
CA VAL A 173 -7.14 4.94 29.29
C VAL A 173 -7.51 4.75 27.82
N GLY A 174 -8.64 5.19 27.29
CA GLY A 174 -9.62 6.12 27.78
C GLY A 174 -10.52 6.47 26.60
N SER A 175 -11.32 5.51 26.15
CA SER A 175 -12.49 5.76 25.31
C SER A 175 -13.71 5.82 26.22
N LYS A 176 -13.88 6.95 26.91
CA LYS A 176 -15.15 7.34 27.55
C LYS A 176 -15.18 8.86 27.75
N GLU A 177 -15.96 9.46 26.87
CA GLU A 177 -16.64 10.75 26.95
C GLU A 177 -17.20 11.04 28.36
N ALA A 178 -16.78 12.14 29.00
CA ALA A 178 -17.51 12.76 30.11
C ALA A 178 -17.00 14.19 30.42
N LYS A 179 -17.97 15.11 30.47
CA LYS A 179 -17.94 16.51 30.90
C LYS A 179 -17.33 16.74 32.30
N SER A 180 -16.55 17.82 32.40
CA SER A 180 -16.40 18.82 33.51
C SER A 180 -16.39 18.35 34.99
N PRO A 181 -15.46 18.89 35.81
CA PRO A 181 -15.90 19.95 36.73
C PRO A 181 -14.87 21.06 37.05
N LYS A 182 -15.43 22.25 37.30
CA LYS A 182 -14.79 23.45 37.86
C LYS A 182 -14.18 23.17 39.24
N LYS A 183 -12.97 23.66 39.52
CA LYS A 183 -12.45 23.82 40.90
C LYS A 183 -11.79 25.18 41.10
N ALA A 184 -12.47 25.98 41.91
CA ALA A 184 -12.01 26.93 42.92
C ALA A 184 -10.75 27.79 42.69
N ALA A 185 -11.02 29.09 42.54
CA ALA A 185 -10.52 30.19 43.36
C ALA A 185 -9.00 30.25 43.68
N LYS A 186 -8.31 31.18 43.01
CA LYS A 186 -7.26 32.02 43.58
C LYS A 186 -7.40 33.44 43.04
N SER A 187 -7.92 34.34 43.87
CA SER A 187 -7.69 35.80 43.79
C SER A 187 -6.42 36.14 44.59
N PRO A 188 -5.80 37.35 44.57
CA PRO A 188 -6.21 38.62 43.95
C PRO A 188 -5.09 39.46 43.22
N LYS A 189 -5.54 40.46 42.45
CA LYS A 189 -4.98 41.79 42.07
C LYS A 189 -3.44 42.04 41.99
N LYS A 190 -2.99 42.56 40.84
CA LYS A 190 -2.05 43.71 40.75
C LYS A 190 -2.02 44.37 39.35
N ALA A 191 -1.95 45.71 39.38
CA ALA A 191 -1.86 46.72 38.29
C ALA A 191 -3.13 46.98 37.46
#